data_AF-A0A2G5TXS0-F1
#
_entry.id   AF-A0A2G5TXS0-F1
#
_cell.length_a   1.000
_cell.length_b   1.000
_cell.length_c   1.000
_cell.angle_alpha   90.00
_cell.angle_beta   90.00
_cell.angle_gamma   90.00
#
_symmetry.space_group_name_H-M   'P 1'
#
loop_
_entity.id
_entity.type
_entity.pdbx_description
1 polymer ?
#
loop_
_entity_poly.entity_id
_entity_poly.type
_entity_poly.pdbx_seq_one_letter_code
_entity_poly.pdbx_strand_id
1 'polypeptide(L)'
;MINEKIGKLYQKRKVSSNFKKKQEYAKTINETIRQWNEDYPKAPNYYDLHGMTEQGAINYVLDIVKWMRVKNVKTSRLETGKGNHSVNNIPAIKTALLSGLHIFNGCSFTPLPNNDGILELTVV
;
A
#
# COMPACT_ATOMS: atom_id res chain seq x y z
N MET A 1 -0.51 -6.81 18.53
CA MET A 1 -0.52 -5.59 17.67
C MET A 1 -0.49 -6.00 16.20
N ILE A 2 -1.13 -5.26 15.29
CA ILE A 2 -1.24 -5.62 13.85
C ILE A 2 0.12 -5.89 13.19
N ASN A 3 1.14 -5.09 13.50
CA ASN A 3 2.48 -5.24 12.96
C ASN A 3 3.13 -6.60 13.29
N GLU A 4 2.89 -7.14 14.49
CA GLU A 4 3.41 -8.45 14.89
C GLU A 4 2.74 -9.59 14.10
N LYS A 5 1.42 -9.48 13.88
CA LYS A 5 0.65 -10.43 13.06
C LYS A 5 1.14 -10.44 11.62
N ILE A 6 1.30 -9.26 11.03
CA ILE A 6 1.82 -9.10 9.66
C ILE A 6 3.24 -9.65 9.55
N GLY A 7 4.11 -9.34 10.52
CA GLY A 7 5.48 -9.89 10.57
C GLY A 7 5.52 -11.42 10.58
N LYS A 8 4.67 -12.07 11.39
CA LYS A 8 4.55 -13.53 11.43
C LYS A 8 4.09 -14.11 10.08
N LEU A 9 3.15 -13.45 9.39
CA LEU A 9 2.69 -13.88 8.07
C LEU A 9 3.78 -13.75 7.00
N TYR A 10 4.59 -12.69 7.04
CA TYR A 10 5.75 -12.56 6.16
C TYR A 10 6.77 -13.67 6.37
N GLN A 11 7.07 -14.03 7.62
CA GLN A 11 7.98 -15.14 7.91
C GLN A 11 7.43 -16.46 7.34
N LYS A 12 6.14 -16.75 7.58
CA LYS A 12 5.47 -17.94 7.01
C LYS A 12 5.54 -17.96 5.47
N ARG A 13 5.31 -16.82 4.84
CA ARG A 13 5.42 -16.66 3.37
C ARG A 13 6.84 -16.89 2.87
N LYS A 14 7.85 -16.40 3.59
CA LYS A 14 9.27 -16.53 3.22
C LYS A 14 9.73 -17.99 3.26
N VAL A 15 9.37 -18.73 4.31
CA VAL A 15 9.82 -20.12 4.53
C VAL A 15 8.98 -21.16 3.79
N SER A 16 7.77 -20.82 3.34
CA SER A 16 6.94 -21.75 2.59
C SER A 16 7.56 -22.08 1.23
N SER A 17 7.63 -23.34 0.85
CA SER A 17 7.94 -23.76 -0.53
C SER A 17 6.71 -23.85 -1.43
N ASN A 18 5.51 -23.88 -0.84
CA ASN A 18 4.25 -24.04 -1.56
C ASN A 18 3.75 -22.68 -2.09
N PHE A 19 3.64 -22.57 -3.42
CA PHE A 19 3.20 -21.35 -4.09
C PHE A 19 1.78 -20.89 -3.70
N LYS A 20 0.83 -21.81 -3.55
CA LYS A 20 -0.55 -21.48 -3.13
C LYS A 20 -0.55 -20.89 -1.71
N LYS A 21 0.18 -21.50 -0.78
CA LYS A 21 0.33 -20.96 0.58
C LYS A 21 0.98 -19.58 0.59
N LYS A 22 1.99 -19.34 -0.26
CA LYS A 22 2.58 -17.99 -0.40
C LYS A 22 1.56 -16.94 -0.83
N GLN A 23 0.66 -17.30 -1.75
CA GLN A 23 -0.41 -16.41 -2.20
C GLN A 23 -1.46 -16.19 -1.11
N GLU A 24 -1.86 -17.24 -0.39
CA GLU A 24 -2.78 -17.12 0.75
C GLU A 24 -2.22 -16.18 1.82
N TYR A 25 -0.96 -16.31 2.20
CA TYR A 25 -0.33 -15.39 3.15
C TYR A 25 -0.30 -13.94 2.63
N ALA A 26 0.04 -13.74 1.35
CA ALA A 26 0.00 -12.40 0.75
C ALA A 26 -1.41 -11.81 0.78
N LYS A 27 -2.43 -12.59 0.43
CA LYS A 27 -3.84 -12.20 0.50
C LYS A 27 -4.22 -11.81 1.92
N THR A 28 -3.95 -12.66 2.91
CA THR A 28 -4.26 -12.36 4.33
C THR A 28 -3.54 -11.11 4.85
N ILE A 29 -2.28 -10.88 4.46
CA ILE A 29 -1.54 -9.66 4.79
C ILE A 29 -2.29 -8.44 4.26
N ASN A 30 -2.61 -8.43 2.97
CA ASN A 30 -3.22 -7.29 2.31
C ASN A 30 -4.64 -7.01 2.84
N GLU A 31 -5.45 -8.05 3.03
CA GLU A 31 -6.81 -7.93 3.61
C GLU A 31 -6.76 -7.41 5.05
N THR A 32 -5.80 -7.86 5.85
CA THR A 32 -5.65 -7.38 7.24
C THR A 32 -5.32 -5.88 7.27
N ILE A 33 -4.46 -5.39 6.36
CA ILE A 33 -4.14 -3.96 6.26
C ILE A 33 -5.33 -3.14 5.73
N ARG A 34 -6.08 -3.65 4.75
CA ARG A 34 -7.30 -3.00 4.26
C ARG A 34 -8.33 -2.85 5.38
N GLN A 35 -8.62 -3.93 6.09
CA GLN A 35 -9.55 -3.90 7.23
C GLN A 35 -9.11 -2.91 8.30
N TRP A 36 -7.80 -2.85 8.59
CA TRP A 36 -7.28 -1.89 9.55
C TRP A 36 -7.52 -0.43 9.14
N ASN A 37 -7.38 -0.09 7.86
CA ASN A 37 -7.69 1.24 7.35
C ASN A 37 -9.17 1.60 7.48
N GLU A 38 -10.05 0.61 7.36
CA GLU A 38 -11.50 0.79 7.53
C GLU A 38 -11.87 0.97 9.00
N ASP A 39 -11.30 0.14 9.88
CA ASP A 39 -11.59 0.16 11.32
C ASP A 39 -10.96 1.37 12.03
N TYR A 40 -9.78 1.81 11.57
CA TYR A 40 -8.96 2.84 12.22
C TYR A 40 -8.43 3.88 11.21
N PRO A 41 -9.31 4.67 10.57
CA PRO A 41 -8.88 5.69 9.62
C PRO A 41 -8.07 6.78 10.32
N LYS A 42 -6.84 7.01 9.85
CA LYS A 42 -5.96 8.07 10.39
C LYS A 42 -6.47 9.49 10.09
N ALA A 43 -7.11 9.67 8.94
CA ALA A 43 -7.73 10.90 8.48
C ALA A 43 -8.67 10.60 7.29
N PRO A 44 -9.55 11.53 6.88
CA PRO A 44 -10.31 11.38 5.65
C PRO A 44 -9.39 11.14 4.44
N ASN A 45 -9.76 10.16 3.59
CA ASN A 45 -9.03 9.79 2.36
C ASN A 45 -7.53 9.49 2.60
N TYR A 46 -7.22 8.92 3.76
CA TYR A 46 -5.88 8.50 4.14
C TYR A 46 -5.82 6.99 4.22
N TYR A 47 -4.85 6.39 3.52
CA TYR A 47 -4.68 4.95 3.45
C TYR A 47 -3.25 4.57 3.82
N ASP A 48 -3.12 3.76 4.85
CA ASP A 48 -1.87 3.17 5.28
C ASP A 48 -1.61 1.87 4.51
N LEU A 49 -0.61 1.91 3.64
CA LEU A 49 -0.19 0.78 2.81
C LEU A 49 1.02 0.06 3.44
N HIS A 50 1.53 0.51 4.60
CA HIS A 50 2.72 -0.12 5.17
C HIS A 50 2.44 -1.58 5.48
N GLY A 51 3.44 -2.43 5.22
CA GLY A 51 3.33 -3.86 5.45
C GLY A 51 2.48 -4.63 4.42
N MET A 52 1.83 -3.96 3.46
CA MET A 52 1.25 -4.67 2.31
C MET A 52 2.35 -5.28 1.45
N THR A 53 2.01 -6.34 0.71
CA THR A 53 2.87 -6.77 -0.40
C THR A 53 2.80 -5.75 -1.53
N GLU A 54 3.85 -5.61 -2.33
CA GLU A 54 3.91 -4.66 -3.46
C GLU A 54 2.68 -4.76 -4.38
N GLN A 55 2.39 -5.94 -4.92
CA GLN A 55 1.20 -6.17 -5.77
C GLN A 55 -0.11 -5.87 -5.02
N GLY A 56 -0.16 -6.16 -3.72
CA GLY A 56 -1.32 -5.87 -2.89
C GLY A 56 -1.58 -4.37 -2.74
N ALA A 57 -0.52 -3.58 -2.53
CA ALA A 57 -0.60 -2.13 -2.47
C ALA A 57 -1.06 -1.55 -3.82
N ILE A 58 -0.50 -2.03 -4.95
CA ILE A 58 -0.94 -1.62 -6.29
C ILE A 58 -2.44 -1.88 -6.48
N ASN A 59 -2.91 -3.10 -6.18
CA ASN A 59 -4.32 -3.45 -6.32
C ASN A 59 -5.22 -2.59 -5.43
N TYR A 60 -4.79 -2.31 -4.20
CA TYR A 60 -5.57 -1.48 -3.29
C TYR A 60 -5.62 -0.02 -3.76
N VAL A 61 -4.52 0.54 -4.27
CA VAL A 61 -4.50 1.88 -4.88
C VAL A 61 -5.42 1.94 -6.10
N LEU A 62 -5.49 0.89 -6.93
CA LEU A 62 -6.45 0.82 -8.03
C LEU A 62 -7.90 0.87 -7.54
N ASP A 63 -8.22 0.18 -6.44
CA ASP A 63 -9.55 0.24 -5.82
C ASP A 63 -9.85 1.63 -5.23
N ILE A 64 -8.85 2.28 -4.60
CA ILE A 64 -8.95 3.65 -4.10
C ILE A 64 -9.22 4.63 -5.25
N VAL A 65 -8.48 4.53 -6.37
CA VAL A 65 -8.69 5.37 -7.56
C VAL A 65 -10.10 5.20 -8.12
N LYS A 66 -10.60 3.97 -8.23
CA LYS A 66 -11.99 3.72 -8.67
C LYS A 66 -12.99 4.41 -7.74
N TRP A 67 -12.81 4.27 -6.43
CA TRP A 67 -13.66 4.92 -5.43
C TRP A 67 -13.59 6.44 -5.52
N MET A 68 -12.39 7.02 -5.64
CA MET A 68 -12.17 8.46 -5.78
C MET A 68 -12.94 9.03 -6.97
N ARG A 69 -12.91 8.34 -8.12
CA ARG A 69 -13.68 8.73 -9.32
C ARG A 69 -15.18 8.71 -9.07
N VAL A 70 -15.70 7.63 -8.49
CA VAL A 70 -17.14 7.49 -8.19
C VAL A 70 -17.60 8.55 -7.19
N LYS A 71 -16.75 8.95 -6.24
CA LYS A 71 -17.08 9.92 -5.20
C LYS A 71 -16.63 11.36 -5.50
N ASN A 72 -16.08 11.60 -6.70
CA ASN A 72 -15.51 12.88 -7.09
C ASN A 72 -14.48 13.43 -6.08
N VAL A 73 -13.69 12.55 -5.47
CA VAL A 73 -12.56 12.92 -4.61
C VAL A 73 -11.32 13.11 -5.48
N LYS A 74 -10.70 14.29 -5.42
CA LYS A 74 -9.55 14.61 -6.27
C LYS A 74 -8.21 14.20 -5.68
N THR A 75 -8.07 14.20 -4.36
CA THR A 75 -6.81 13.87 -3.68
C THR A 75 -7.01 12.88 -2.53
N SER A 76 -6.03 11.98 -2.36
CA SER A 76 -5.91 11.06 -1.22
C SER A 76 -4.46 10.98 -0.76
N ARG A 77 -4.23 10.59 0.49
CA ARG A 77 -2.88 10.36 1.04
C ARG A 77 -2.61 8.87 1.20
N LEU A 78 -1.44 8.44 0.74
CA LEU A 78 -0.98 7.06 0.79
C LEU A 78 0.28 6.97 1.64
N GLU A 79 0.21 6.34 2.80
CA GLU A 79 1.38 6.07 3.62
C GLU A 79 2.04 4.77 3.14
N THR A 80 3.21 4.91 2.55
CA THR A 80 4.01 3.82 1.95
C THR A 80 5.12 3.32 2.87
N GLY A 81 5.30 3.98 4.02
CA GLY A 81 6.40 3.76 4.97
C GLY A 81 7.70 4.47 4.55
N LYS A 82 8.65 4.62 5.48
CA LYS A 82 9.91 5.36 5.26
C LYS A 82 11.06 4.54 4.69
N GLY A 83 10.92 3.22 4.56
CA GLY A 83 11.94 2.39 3.90
C GLY A 83 13.16 2.04 4.76
N ASN A 84 13.16 2.35 6.07
CA ASN A 84 14.30 2.09 6.99
C ASN A 84 14.74 0.61 7.11
N HIS A 85 14.06 -0.33 6.46
CA HIS A 85 14.38 -1.76 6.43
C HIS A 85 14.26 -2.41 5.04
N SER A 86 14.18 -1.62 3.96
CA SER A 86 14.19 -2.14 2.59
C SER A 86 15.61 -2.15 2.00
N VAL A 87 15.85 -2.99 0.99
CA VAL A 87 17.09 -2.96 0.21
C VAL A 87 17.24 -1.56 -0.39
N ASN A 88 18.37 -0.89 -0.14
CA ASN A 88 18.70 0.47 -0.57
C ASN A 88 17.87 1.62 0.04
N ASN A 89 17.21 1.45 1.20
CA ASN A 89 16.45 2.49 1.90
C ASN A 89 15.28 3.14 1.11
N ILE A 90 14.81 2.53 0.01
CA ILE A 90 13.61 2.98 -0.70
C ILE A 90 12.46 2.00 -0.43
N PRO A 91 11.30 2.44 0.10
CA PRO A 91 10.18 1.54 0.35
C PRO A 91 9.68 0.94 -0.98
N ALA A 92 9.67 -0.39 -1.11
CA ALA A 92 9.32 -1.07 -2.36
C ALA A 92 7.97 -0.61 -2.94
N ILE A 93 6.99 -0.35 -2.08
CA ILE A 93 5.67 0.18 -2.46
C ILE A 93 5.79 1.57 -3.10
N LYS A 94 6.56 2.48 -2.50
CA LYS A 94 6.76 3.83 -3.03
C LYS A 94 7.37 3.77 -4.42
N THR A 95 8.41 2.96 -4.61
CA THR A 95 9.04 2.74 -5.92
C THR A 95 8.02 2.21 -6.92
N ALA A 96 7.29 1.15 -6.56
CA ALA A 96 6.34 0.51 -7.45
C ALA A 96 5.22 1.47 -7.93
N LEU A 97 4.73 2.34 -7.04
CA LEU A 97 3.73 3.34 -7.41
C LEU A 97 4.30 4.42 -8.33
N LEU A 98 5.51 4.93 -8.04
CA LEU A 98 6.16 5.97 -8.84
C LEU A 98 6.63 5.47 -10.22
N SER A 99 7.15 4.23 -10.30
CA SER A 99 7.57 3.63 -11.58
C SER A 99 6.39 3.07 -12.38
N GLY A 100 5.30 2.72 -11.70
CA GLY A 100 4.10 2.12 -12.26
C GLY A 100 3.07 3.12 -12.78
N LEU A 101 3.41 4.39 -12.99
CA LEU A 101 2.45 5.44 -13.38
C LEU A 101 1.55 5.06 -14.56
N HIS A 102 2.08 4.32 -15.55
CA HIS A 102 1.32 3.83 -16.71
C HIS A 102 0.13 2.91 -16.35
N ILE A 103 0.16 2.29 -15.17
CA ILE A 103 -0.92 1.45 -14.63
C ILE A 103 -2.09 2.32 -14.12
N PHE A 104 -1.80 3.55 -13.68
CA PHE A 104 -2.74 4.46 -13.04
C PHE A 104 -3.10 5.61 -14.00
N ASN A 105 -3.82 5.29 -15.08
CA ASN A 105 -4.22 6.30 -16.07
C ASN A 105 -4.92 7.50 -15.41
N GLY A 106 -4.52 8.72 -15.75
CA GLY A 106 -5.07 9.96 -15.19
C GLY A 106 -4.79 10.14 -13.68
N CYS A 107 -3.69 9.58 -13.18
CA CYS A 107 -3.27 9.76 -11.79
C CYS A 107 -1.82 10.28 -11.70
N SER A 108 -1.52 11.00 -10.63
CA SER A 108 -0.16 11.36 -10.25
C SER A 108 0.11 11.02 -8.79
N PHE A 109 1.37 10.73 -8.47
CA PHE A 109 1.84 10.47 -7.11
C PHE A 109 2.97 11.43 -6.79
N THR A 110 2.79 12.27 -5.77
CA THR A 110 3.76 13.28 -5.35
C THR A 110 4.19 13.01 -3.92
N PRO A 111 5.49 12.78 -3.62
CA PRO A 111 5.95 12.72 -2.24
C PRO A 111 5.66 14.00 -1.47
N LEU A 112 5.19 13.89 -0.22
CA LEU A 112 5.01 15.08 0.61
C LEU A 112 6.38 15.67 1.01
N PRO A 113 6.58 17.00 0.90
CA PRO A 113 7.88 17.64 1.12
C PRO A 113 8.56 17.35 2.47
N ASN A 114 7.78 17.07 3.51
CA ASN A 114 8.26 16.86 4.88
C ASN A 114 8.00 15.43 5.41
N ASN A 115 7.48 14.52 4.57
CA ASN A 115 7.24 13.14 4.95
C ASN A 115 7.43 12.22 3.75
N ASP A 116 8.65 11.71 3.61
CA ASP A 116 9.07 10.82 2.53
C ASP A 116 8.32 9.49 2.50
N GLY A 117 7.68 9.11 3.60
CA GLY A 117 6.84 7.93 3.70
C GLY A 117 5.42 8.11 3.19
N ILE A 118 5.01 9.33 2.80
CA ILE A 118 3.66 9.61 2.30
C ILE A 118 3.70 10.14 0.87
N LEU A 119 2.82 9.59 0.03
CA LEU A 119 2.51 10.10 -1.30
C LEU A 119 1.13 10.76 -1.29
N GLU A 120 1.01 11.92 -1.93
CA GLU A 120 -0.27 12.46 -2.36
C GLU A 120 -0.64 11.84 -3.71
N LEU A 121 -1.78 11.15 -3.75
CA LEU A 121 -2.41 10.65 -4.98
C LEU A 121 -3.40 11.70 -5.47
N THR A 122 -3.23 12.15 -6.71
CA THR A 122 -4.21 13.00 -7.41
C THR A 122 -4.84 12.25 -8.57
N VAL A 123 -6.16 12.37 -8.75
CA VAL A 123 -6.90 11.83 -9.90
C VAL A 123 -7.49 12.99 -10.70
N VAL A 124 -7.22 13.00 -12.02
CA VAL A 124 -7.70 14.03 -12.95
C VAL A 124 -9.12 13.72 -13.42
#